data_AF-A0A7S1J0W9-F1
#
_entry.id   AF-A0A7S1J0W9-F1
#
_cell.length_a   1.000
_cell.length_b   1.000
_cell.length_c   1.000
_cell.angle_alpha   90.00
_cell.angle_beta   90.00
_cell.angle_gamma   90.00
#
_symmetry.space_group_name_H-M   'P 1'
#
loop_
_entity.id
_entity.type
_entity.pdbx_description
1 polymer ?
#
loop_
_entity_poly.entity_id
_entity_poly.type
_entity_poly.pdbx_seq_one_letter_code
_entity_poly.pdbx_strand_id
1 'polypeptide(L)'
;GSKVANLARLAACDIGSGSTKMLVADVDTAQGRIVDTLWSIERPCSYGIDWKKSADGNLSDCMMAEGMDTLRSHLAKALELGVPASNVRAIATEVFRKAGNGLSFLARI
;
A
#
# COMPACT_ATOMS: atom_id res chain seq x y z
N GLY A 1 -26.87 -0.48 -26.79
CA GLY A 1 -25.48 -0.25 -27.21
C GLY A 1 -24.56 -0.78 -26.15
N SER A 2 -23.59 -1.64 -26.50
CA SER A 2 -22.63 -2.17 -25.52
C SER A 2 -21.82 -1.03 -24.91
N LYS A 3 -21.86 -0.88 -23.59
CA LYS A 3 -20.90 -0.06 -22.85
C LYS A 3 -19.51 -0.64 -23.15
N VAL A 4 -18.65 0.15 -23.79
CA VAL A 4 -17.25 -0.21 -23.99
C VAL A 4 -16.61 -0.25 -22.61
N ALA A 5 -16.07 -1.41 -22.22
CA ALA A 5 -15.31 -1.53 -20.97
C ALA A 5 -14.05 -0.69 -21.06
N ASN A 6 -13.78 0.13 -20.05
CA ASN A 6 -12.55 0.91 -19.98
C ASN A 6 -11.58 0.23 -19.02
N LEU A 7 -10.81 -0.73 -19.56
CA LEU A 7 -9.93 -1.58 -18.77
C LEU A 7 -8.64 -0.85 -18.40
N ALA A 8 -8.30 -0.85 -17.12
CA ALA A 8 -7.03 -0.36 -16.60
C ALA A 8 -6.44 -1.36 -15.60
N ARG A 9 -5.13 -1.55 -15.67
CA ARG A 9 -4.37 -2.28 -14.67
C ARG A 9 -3.98 -1.34 -13.54
N LEU A 10 -4.44 -1.64 -12.33
CA LEU A 10 -4.27 -0.81 -11.14
C LEU A 10 -3.58 -1.60 -10.03
N ALA A 11 -2.84 -0.90 -9.17
CA ALA A 11 -2.34 -1.44 -7.91
C ALA A 11 -2.83 -0.59 -6.74
N ALA A 12 -3.42 -1.25 -5.74
CA ALA A 12 -3.84 -0.62 -4.50
C ALA A 12 -3.04 -1.20 -3.33
N CYS A 13 -2.43 -0.34 -2.52
CA CYS A 13 -1.69 -0.69 -1.32
C CYS A 13 -2.38 -0.11 -0.08
N ASP A 14 -2.60 -0.95 0.92
CA ASP A 14 -3.15 -0.54 2.22
C ASP A 14 -2.09 -0.79 3.29
N ILE A 15 -1.68 0.27 3.98
CA ILE A 15 -0.65 0.25 5.02
C ILE A 15 -1.36 0.35 6.37
N GLY A 16 -1.72 -0.81 6.89
CA GLY A 16 -2.36 -1.02 8.18
C GLY A 16 -1.36 -0.96 9.34
N SER A 17 -1.88 -0.88 10.56
CA SER A 17 -1.06 -0.97 11.78
C SER A 17 -0.55 -2.39 12.09
N GLY A 18 -1.15 -3.42 11.49
CA GLY A 18 -0.82 -4.84 11.70
C GLY A 18 -0.40 -5.60 10.44
N SER A 19 -0.70 -5.05 9.26
CA SER A 19 -0.24 -5.60 7.99
C SER A 19 -0.23 -4.55 6.89
N THR A 20 0.63 -4.77 5.90
CA THR A 20 0.64 -4.05 4.63
C THR A 20 0.13 -4.99 3.54
N LYS A 21 -0.84 -4.53 2.75
CA LYS A 21 -1.49 -5.32 1.70
C LYS A 21 -1.27 -4.66 0.36
N MET A 22 -1.16 -5.45 -0.70
CA MET A 22 -1.24 -4.95 -2.07
C MET A 22 -2.11 -5.86 -2.93
N LEU A 23 -2.92 -5.25 -3.78
CA LEU A 23 -3.74 -5.90 -4.81
C LEU A 23 -3.38 -5.30 -6.17
N VAL A 24 -3.09 -6.16 -7.14
CA VAL A 24 -2.93 -5.81 -8.56
C VAL A 24 -4.04 -6.47 -9.35
N ALA A 25 -4.81 -5.67 -10.07
CA ALA A 25 -6.02 -6.11 -10.75
C ALA A 25 -6.26 -5.34 -12.05
N ASP A 26 -6.92 -6.01 -12.99
CA ASP A 26 -7.52 -5.36 -14.15
C ASP A 26 -8.94 -4.91 -13.76
N VAL A 27 -9.24 -3.63 -14.00
CA VAL A 27 -10.45 -2.96 -13.53
C VAL A 27 -11.18 -2.34 -14.71
N ASP A 28 -12.48 -2.59 -14.84
CA ASP A 28 -13.36 -1.79 -15.69
C ASP A 28 -13.66 -0.48 -14.97
N THR A 29 -12.91 0.55 -15.33
CA THR A 29 -12.99 1.88 -14.72
C THR A 29 -14.30 2.60 -15.03
N ALA A 30 -15.03 2.20 -16.09
CA ALA A 30 -16.34 2.77 -16.40
C ALA A 30 -17.45 2.25 -15.46
N GLN A 31 -17.21 1.10 -14.82
CA GLN A 31 -18.15 0.45 -13.91
C GLN A 31 -17.62 0.37 -12.47
N GLY A 32 -16.35 0.70 -12.24
CA GLY A 32 -15.69 0.57 -10.94
C GLY A 32 -15.57 -0.88 -10.48
N ARG A 33 -15.41 -1.83 -11.40
CA ARG A 33 -15.45 -3.26 -11.11
C ARG A 33 -14.11 -3.94 -11.40
N ILE A 34 -13.61 -4.73 -10.46
CA ILE A 34 -12.49 -5.65 -10.72
C ILE A 34 -12.96 -6.71 -11.70
N VAL A 35 -12.24 -6.84 -12.81
CA VAL A 35 -12.48 -7.84 -13.85
C VAL A 35 -11.62 -9.07 -13.61
N ASP A 36 -10.35 -8.86 -13.24
CA ASP A 36 -9.42 -9.95 -12.91
C ASP A 36 -8.44 -9.53 -11.81
N THR A 37 -8.07 -10.47 -10.94
CA THR A 37 -7.06 -10.27 -9.89
C THR A 37 -5.79 -11.01 -10.29
N LEU A 38 -4.74 -10.24 -10.57
CA LEU A 38 -3.48 -10.78 -11.08
C LEU A 38 -2.54 -11.19 -9.95
N TRP A 39 -2.58 -10.44 -8.85
CA TRP A 39 -1.74 -10.69 -7.69
C TRP A 39 -2.31 -10.02 -6.45
N SER A 40 -2.20 -10.69 -5.32
CA SER A 40 -2.46 -10.09 -4.02
C SER A 40 -1.46 -10.61 -3.00
N ILE A 41 -1.11 -9.76 -2.04
CA ILE A 41 -0.25 -10.14 -0.93
C ILE A 41 -0.66 -9.40 0.34
N GLU A 42 -0.44 -10.07 1.46
CA GLU A 42 -0.48 -9.48 2.78
C GLU A 42 0.83 -9.79 3.49
N ARG A 43 1.51 -8.75 3.98
CA ARG A 43 2.69 -8.88 4.82
C ARG A 43 2.36 -8.37 6.22
N PRO A 44 2.51 -9.20 7.27
CA PRO A 44 2.43 -8.71 8.63
C PRO A 44 3.42 -7.56 8.84
N CYS A 45 3.00 -6.52 9.54
CA CYS A 45 3.87 -5.44 9.99
C CYS A 45 3.47 -5.06 11.41
N SER A 46 4.42 -4.60 12.21
CA SER A 46 4.18 -4.37 13.65
C SER A 46 4.05 -2.90 14.01
N TYR A 47 3.72 -2.00 13.07
CA TYR A 47 3.67 -0.54 13.32
C TYR A 47 2.85 -0.18 14.56
N GLY A 48 1.68 -0.80 14.75
CA GLY A 48 0.83 -0.51 15.91
C GLY A 48 1.42 -0.99 17.24
N ILE A 49 2.14 -2.11 17.25
CA ILE A 49 2.81 -2.63 18.45
C ILE A 49 4.05 -1.79 18.75
N ASP A 50 4.83 -1.48 17.72
CA ASP A 50 6.02 -0.65 17.78
C ASP A 50 5.69 0.74 18.34
N TRP A 51 4.68 1.42 17.77
CA TRP A 51 4.19 2.70 18.26
C TRP A 51 3.69 2.65 19.71
N LYS A 52 2.96 1.59 20.11
CA LYS A 52 2.49 1.44 21.51
C LYS A 52 3.62 1.24 22.52
N LYS A 53 4.76 0.70 22.08
CA LYS A 53 5.95 0.49 22.91
C LYS A 53 6.89 1.69 22.91
N SER A 54 6.66 2.65 22.02
CA SER A 54 7.46 3.85 21.93
C SER A 54 7.33 4.70 23.18
N ALA A 55 8.46 5.15 23.71
CA ALA A 55 8.53 6.11 24.81
C ALA A 55 8.37 7.57 24.33
N ASP A 56 8.62 7.84 23.05
CA ASP A 56 8.63 9.17 22.44
C ASP A 56 7.47 9.42 21.46
N GLY A 57 6.57 8.43 21.31
CA GLY A 57 5.44 8.47 20.40
C GLY A 57 5.80 8.29 18.92
N ASN A 58 7.04 7.92 18.59
CA ASN A 58 7.50 7.67 17.23
C ASN A 58 7.49 6.18 16.87
N LEU A 59 7.40 5.88 15.58
CA LEU A 59 7.78 4.57 15.06
C LEU A 59 9.30 4.43 15.08
N SER A 60 9.80 3.26 15.46
CA SER A 60 11.24 2.99 15.48
C SER A 60 11.84 3.01 14.08
N ASP A 61 13.13 3.35 13.99
CA ASP A 61 13.84 3.35 12.71
C ASP A 61 13.88 1.98 12.04
N CYS A 62 14.00 0.92 12.85
CA CYS A 62 13.93 -0.46 12.39
C CYS A 62 12.57 -0.75 11.74
N MET A 63 11.48 -0.33 12.40
CA MET A 63 10.13 -0.55 11.87
C MET A 63 9.87 0.27 10.60
N MET A 64 10.37 1.51 10.53
CA MET A 64 10.30 2.31 9.30
C MET A 64 11.11 1.69 8.17
N ALA A 65 12.29 1.13 8.43
CA ALA A 65 13.12 0.48 7.42
C ALA A 65 12.44 -0.78 6.85
N GLU A 66 11.96 -1.67 7.71
CA GLU A 66 11.22 -2.88 7.31
C GLU A 66 9.96 -2.53 6.50
N GLY A 67 9.27 -1.47 6.94
CA GLY A 67 8.14 -0.90 6.24
C GLY A 67 8.46 -0.46 4.82
N MET A 68 9.53 0.34 4.67
CA MET A 68 9.99 0.84 3.39
C MET A 68 10.40 -0.29 2.43
N ASP A 69 11.08 -1.31 2.94
CA ASP A 69 11.52 -2.45 2.13
C ASP A 69 10.33 -3.31 1.67
N THR A 70 9.31 -3.45 2.51
CA THR A 70 8.05 -4.10 2.14
C THR A 70 7.36 -3.33 1.00
N LEU A 71 7.22 -2.02 1.12
CA LEU A 71 6.59 -1.16 0.10
C LEU A 71 7.35 -1.16 -1.23
N ARG A 72 8.68 -1.09 -1.19
CA ARG A 72 9.54 -1.20 -2.38
C ARG A 72 9.36 -2.55 -3.08
N SER A 73 9.31 -3.64 -2.31
CA SER A 73 9.10 -4.98 -2.86
C SER A 73 7.72 -5.11 -3.52
N HIS A 74 6.69 -4.52 -2.92
CA HIS A 74 5.34 -4.50 -3.48
C HIS A 74 5.26 -3.68 -4.76
N LEU A 75 5.84 -2.46 -4.75
CA LEU A 75 5.91 -1.60 -5.93
C LEU A 75 6.67 -2.29 -7.07
N ALA A 76 7.83 -2.88 -6.80
CA ALA A 76 8.59 -3.61 -7.80
C ALA A 76 7.76 -4.72 -8.45
N LYS A 77 6.99 -5.49 -7.65
CA LYS A 77 6.11 -6.53 -8.18
C LYS A 77 4.95 -5.97 -9.02
N ALA A 78 4.35 -4.87 -8.60
CA ALA A 78 3.29 -4.21 -9.37
C ALA A 78 3.80 -3.71 -10.74
N LEU A 79 4.99 -3.10 -10.77
CA LEU A 79 5.63 -2.64 -12.00
C LEU A 79 6.01 -3.83 -12.91
N GLU A 80 6.51 -4.93 -12.34
CA GLU A 80 6.79 -6.18 -13.09
C GLU A 80 5.53 -6.75 -13.76
N LEU A 81 4.37 -6.62 -13.10
CA LEU A 81 3.06 -7.03 -13.63
C LEU A 81 2.47 -6.03 -14.65
N GLY A 82 3.21 -4.98 -15.00
CA GLY A 82 2.82 -3.99 -16.01
C GLY A 82 1.86 -2.92 -15.50
N VAL A 83 1.78 -2.69 -14.19
CA VAL A 83 1.04 -1.54 -13.65
C VAL A 83 1.85 -0.26 -13.94
N PRO A 84 1.28 0.75 -14.60
CA PRO A 84 1.94 2.05 -14.71
C PRO A 84 2.14 2.67 -13.33
N ALA A 85 3.27 3.36 -13.09
CA ALA A 85 3.51 4.01 -11.80
C ALA A 85 2.38 5.02 -11.43
N SER A 86 1.80 5.70 -12.42
CA SER A 86 0.65 6.60 -12.26
C SER A 86 -0.63 5.91 -11.79
N ASN A 87 -0.69 4.58 -11.82
CA ASN A 87 -1.83 3.75 -11.46
C ASN A 87 -1.63 2.98 -10.14
N VAL A 88 -0.53 3.23 -9.44
CA VAL A 88 -0.30 2.73 -8.08
C VAL A 88 -0.91 3.73 -7.09
N ARG A 89 -1.71 3.26 -6.15
CA ARG A 89 -2.27 4.06 -5.06
C ARG A 89 -1.95 3.39 -3.73
N ALA A 90 -1.48 4.17 -2.76
CA ALA A 90 -1.23 3.71 -1.41
C ALA A 90 -2.07 4.52 -0.42
N ILE A 91 -2.64 3.85 0.57
CA ILE A 91 -3.38 4.46 1.67
C ILE A 91 -2.71 4.03 2.97
N ALA A 92 -2.32 4.99 3.79
CA ALA A 92 -1.80 4.75 5.12
C ALA A 92 -2.86 5.05 6.18
N THR A 93 -3.00 4.12 7.12
CA THR A 93 -4.08 4.15 8.11
C THR A 93 -3.67 4.91 9.39
N GLU A 94 -4.45 4.73 10.46
CA GLU A 94 -4.45 5.52 11.68
C GLU A 94 -3.11 5.63 12.41
N VAL A 95 -2.26 4.59 12.36
CA VAL A 95 -0.97 4.61 13.08
C VAL A 95 -0.05 5.72 12.59
N PHE A 96 -0.04 6.01 11.29
CA PHE A 96 0.79 7.07 10.70
C PHE A 96 0.24 8.48 10.95
N ARG A 97 -1.05 8.60 11.31
CA ARG A 97 -1.61 9.88 11.77
C ARG A 97 -1.27 10.15 13.25
N LYS A 98 -1.01 9.11 14.02
CA LYS A 98 -0.77 9.19 15.48
C LYS A 98 0.72 9.25 15.84
N ALA A 99 1.58 8.58 15.08
CA ALA A 99 3.01 8.59 15.33
C ALA A 99 3.62 9.98 15.03
N GLY A 100 4.52 10.46 15.90
CA GLY A 100 5.16 11.77 15.75
C GLY A 100 5.94 11.92 14.44
N ASN A 101 6.50 10.83 13.93
CA ASN A 101 7.23 10.74 12.66
C ASN A 101 6.41 10.10 11.52
N GLY A 102 5.11 9.85 11.71
CA GLY A 102 4.28 9.15 10.73
C GLY A 102 4.15 9.91 9.40
N LEU A 103 3.95 11.22 9.44
CA LEU A 103 3.89 12.04 8.22
C LEU A 103 5.24 12.10 7.48
N SER A 104 6.35 12.15 8.21
CA SER A 104 7.70 12.14 7.63
C SER A 104 7.99 10.82 6.91
N PHE A 105 7.49 9.70 7.44
CA PHE A 105 7.57 8.41 6.76
C PHE A 105 6.77 8.41 5.45
N LEU A 106 5.53 8.93 5.47
CA LEU A 106 4.69 8.99 4.26
C LEU A 106 5.25 9.89 3.16
N ALA A 107 5.99 10.95 3.51
CA ALA A 107 6.65 11.82 2.54
C ALA A 107 7.82 11.14 1.78
N ARG A 108 8.28 9.97 2.25
CA ARG A 108 9.38 9.21 1.62
C ARG A 108 8.89 8.14 0.63
N ILE A 109 7.57 7.95 0.53
CA ILE A 109 6.90 6.97 -0.33
C ILE A 109 6.40 7.69 -1.59
#